data_AF-A0A8J3ZFB0-F1
#
_entry.id   AF-A0A8J3ZFB0-F1
#
_cell.length_a   1.000
_cell.length_b   1.000
_cell.length_c   1.000
_cell.angle_alpha   90.00
_cell.angle_beta   90.00
_cell.angle_gamma   90.00
#
_symmetry.space_group_name_H-M   'P 1'
#
loop_
_entity.id
_entity.type
_entity.pdbx_description
1 polymer ?
#
loop_
_entity_poly.entity_id
_entity_poly.type
_entity_poly.pdbx_seq_one_letter_code
_entity_poly.pdbx_strand_id
1 'polypeptide(L)'
;MYVFAVTWDDVQRWCGNDVKADPVWPPYQENAKRAGRQLYQQIGGTDPDDLNTYVWTNPIDTLLAYLANPDADVWRRRAVGALAGMLTRPATKTTAASHNVGAAISAALYGAALPTATTGGITVVRAPDTNGCPLTLIVDARDARQPTWSALAVIDDRPESVRDDDPDHQRRWAAWLYWGNLVQFLDAAGGDGAQLALSTVDTLEPAELAVSEGTGLVLARRAQDLDAETATWLGLVREAEPEPEVADTGVVDKSEADERWSEVLSLLFPGESALESLVRAMIAHGIPLPEQGYELGDAGWQAELAWPSRRIAVLLGDAFDQEAEDRDRAYAAAGWDARTARQWSIDELVEKITASAETSGASR
;
A
#
# COMPACT_ATOMS: atom_id res chain seq x y z
N MET A 1 -10.53 1.69 4.77
CA MET A 1 -11.96 1.75 4.41
C MET A 1 -12.11 0.91 3.16
N TYR A 2 -12.96 -0.11 3.17
CA TYR A 2 -13.20 -0.97 2.02
C TYR A 2 -14.42 -0.46 1.25
N VAL A 3 -14.34 -0.46 -0.08
CA VAL A 3 -15.40 0.00 -0.97
C VAL A 3 -15.81 -1.17 -1.85
N PHE A 4 -17.12 -1.41 -1.93
CA PHE A 4 -17.67 -2.45 -2.80
C PHE A 4 -18.44 -1.80 -3.94
N ALA A 5 -18.04 -2.12 -5.16
CA ALA A 5 -18.74 -1.75 -6.37
C ALA A 5 -19.64 -2.89 -6.85
N VAL A 6 -20.85 -2.55 -7.27
CA VAL A 6 -21.82 -3.48 -7.84
C VAL A 6 -22.44 -2.86 -9.09
N THR A 7 -22.71 -3.66 -10.10
CA THR A 7 -23.46 -3.21 -11.28
C THR A 7 -24.96 -3.40 -11.06
N TRP A 8 -25.78 -2.73 -11.88
CA TRP A 8 -27.23 -2.97 -11.87
C TRP A 8 -27.56 -4.42 -12.24
N ASP A 9 -26.81 -5.00 -13.16
CA ASP A 9 -26.93 -6.39 -13.58
C ASP A 9 -26.65 -7.37 -12.41
N ASP A 10 -25.73 -7.02 -11.50
CA ASP A 10 -25.47 -7.81 -10.29
C ASP A 10 -26.68 -7.80 -9.35
N VAL A 11 -27.30 -6.63 -9.17
CA VAL A 11 -28.53 -6.46 -8.37
C VAL A 11 -29.67 -7.26 -8.98
N GLN A 12 -29.89 -7.14 -10.29
CA GLN A 12 -30.95 -7.86 -10.99
C GLN A 12 -30.79 -9.39 -10.83
N ARG A 13 -29.57 -9.91 -11.03
CA ARG A 13 -29.30 -11.34 -10.81
C ARG A 13 -29.51 -11.76 -9.35
N TRP A 14 -29.10 -10.94 -8.39
CA TRP A 14 -29.27 -11.23 -6.97
C TRP A 14 -30.75 -11.27 -6.56
N CYS A 15 -31.60 -10.42 -7.17
CA CYS A 15 -33.05 -10.45 -7.01
C CYS A 15 -33.74 -11.63 -7.73
N GLY A 16 -32.98 -12.47 -8.46
CA GLY A 16 -33.52 -13.59 -9.23
C GLY A 16 -34.15 -13.20 -10.57
N ASN A 17 -33.90 -11.98 -11.06
CA ASN A 17 -34.37 -11.55 -12.37
C ASN A 17 -33.46 -12.08 -13.48
N ASP A 18 -34.05 -12.31 -14.66
CA ASP A 18 -33.31 -12.76 -15.84
C ASP A 18 -32.49 -11.59 -16.43
N VAL A 19 -31.19 -11.81 -16.58
CA VAL A 19 -30.25 -10.83 -17.12
C VAL A 19 -29.53 -11.47 -18.30
N LYS A 20 -29.61 -10.81 -19.47
CA LYS A 20 -29.08 -11.37 -20.72
C LYS A 20 -27.56 -11.47 -20.78
N ALA A 21 -26.86 -10.54 -20.15
CA ALA A 21 -25.40 -10.57 -20.11
C ALA A 21 -24.94 -11.77 -19.27
N ASP A 22 -23.81 -12.37 -19.62
CA ASP A 22 -23.17 -13.35 -18.73
C ASP A 22 -22.53 -12.61 -17.54
N PRO A 23 -22.52 -13.20 -16.33
CA PRO A 23 -21.76 -12.65 -15.22
C PRO A 23 -20.25 -12.65 -15.54
N VAL A 24 -19.53 -11.70 -14.97
CA VAL A 24 -18.05 -11.63 -15.08
C VAL A 24 -17.35 -12.53 -14.06
N TRP A 25 -18.08 -13.11 -13.11
CA TRP A 25 -17.60 -14.10 -12.15
C TRP A 25 -18.08 -15.51 -12.54
N PRO A 26 -17.24 -16.55 -12.37
CA PRO A 26 -15.80 -16.47 -12.07
C PRO A 26 -14.99 -15.78 -13.20
N PRO A 27 -13.89 -15.09 -12.88
CA PRO A 27 -13.09 -14.33 -13.86
C PRO A 27 -12.22 -15.22 -14.77
N TYR A 28 -12.31 -16.54 -14.62
CA TYR A 28 -11.57 -17.53 -15.41
C TYR A 28 -12.18 -18.94 -15.28
N GLN A 29 -11.67 -19.87 -16.10
CA GLN A 29 -12.15 -21.24 -16.19
C GLN A 29 -11.69 -22.14 -15.02
N GLU A 30 -12.24 -23.35 -14.95
CA GLU A 30 -12.09 -24.27 -13.81
C GLU A 30 -10.64 -24.69 -13.50
N ASN A 31 -9.75 -24.75 -14.51
CA ASN A 31 -8.33 -25.04 -14.28
C ASN A 31 -7.66 -23.95 -13.42
N ALA A 32 -7.97 -22.68 -13.69
CA ALA A 32 -7.48 -21.55 -12.91
C ALA A 32 -8.13 -21.50 -11.52
N LYS A 33 -9.42 -21.82 -11.40
CA LYS A 33 -10.08 -21.98 -10.10
C LYS A 33 -9.41 -23.04 -9.24
N ARG A 34 -9.03 -24.18 -9.82
CA ARG A 34 -8.32 -25.24 -9.10
C ARG A 34 -6.96 -24.79 -8.56
N ALA A 35 -6.18 -24.07 -9.36
CA ALA A 35 -4.91 -23.50 -8.92
C ALA A 35 -5.10 -22.48 -7.79
N GLY A 36 -6.14 -21.65 -7.90
CA GLY A 36 -6.50 -20.70 -6.85
C GLY A 36 -6.85 -21.37 -5.52
N ARG A 37 -7.68 -22.43 -5.55
CA ARG A 37 -8.00 -23.22 -4.34
C ARG A 37 -6.75 -23.87 -3.74
N GLN A 38 -5.86 -24.38 -4.60
CA GLN A 38 -4.62 -25.00 -4.15
C GLN A 38 -3.73 -24.00 -3.40
N LEU A 39 -3.51 -22.79 -3.94
CA LEU A 39 -2.75 -21.78 -3.20
C LEU A 39 -3.48 -21.32 -1.93
N TYR A 40 -4.80 -21.10 -2.00
CA TYR A 40 -5.60 -20.71 -0.84
C TYR A 40 -5.41 -21.66 0.34
N GLN A 41 -5.44 -22.98 0.08
CA GLN A 41 -5.16 -23.98 1.11
C GLN A 41 -3.72 -23.92 1.62
N GLN A 42 -2.74 -23.73 0.73
CA GLN A 42 -1.31 -23.65 1.12
C GLN A 42 -1.02 -22.46 2.04
N ILE A 43 -1.73 -21.34 1.86
CA ILE A 43 -1.56 -20.14 2.68
C ILE A 43 -2.46 -20.10 3.92
N GLY A 44 -3.08 -21.24 4.28
CA GLY A 44 -3.88 -21.39 5.51
C GLY A 44 -5.39 -21.17 5.35
N GLY A 45 -5.92 -21.22 4.14
CA GLY A 45 -7.35 -21.26 3.88
C GLY A 45 -7.98 -22.55 4.42
N THR A 46 -9.10 -22.42 5.15
CA THR A 46 -9.70 -23.52 5.90
C THR A 46 -10.56 -24.44 5.04
N ASP A 47 -11.36 -23.88 4.13
CA ASP A 47 -12.23 -24.64 3.23
C ASP A 47 -11.94 -24.27 1.76
N PRO A 48 -11.50 -25.22 0.90
CA PRO A 48 -11.26 -24.93 -0.52
C PRO A 48 -12.47 -24.36 -1.25
N ASP A 49 -13.70 -24.64 -0.79
CA ASP A 49 -14.92 -24.12 -1.40
C ASP A 49 -15.25 -22.69 -0.97
N ASP A 50 -14.51 -22.10 -0.03
CA ASP A 50 -14.64 -20.68 0.34
C ASP A 50 -14.53 -19.77 -0.87
N LEU A 51 -13.62 -20.08 -1.82
CA LEU A 51 -13.47 -19.27 -3.02
C LEU A 51 -14.70 -19.35 -3.93
N ASN A 52 -15.36 -20.51 -4.03
CA ASN A 52 -16.61 -20.62 -4.78
C ASN A 52 -17.74 -19.86 -4.08
N THR A 53 -17.82 -19.96 -2.75
CA THR A 53 -18.90 -19.41 -1.94
C THR A 53 -18.82 -17.89 -1.80
N TYR A 54 -17.62 -17.34 -1.61
CA TYR A 54 -17.43 -15.95 -1.19
C TYR A 54 -16.76 -15.07 -2.23
N VAL A 55 -16.01 -15.64 -3.18
CA VAL A 55 -15.20 -14.87 -4.14
C VAL A 55 -15.74 -14.99 -5.55
N TRP A 56 -15.92 -16.20 -6.06
CA TRP A 56 -16.41 -16.48 -7.41
C TRP A 56 -17.93 -16.50 -7.48
N THR A 57 -18.54 -15.52 -6.82
CA THR A 57 -19.98 -15.33 -6.69
C THR A 57 -20.36 -13.88 -7.01
N ASN A 58 -21.65 -13.57 -6.90
CA ASN A 58 -22.17 -12.22 -7.10
C ASN A 58 -21.51 -11.24 -6.09
N PRO A 59 -21.04 -10.05 -6.53
CA PRO A 59 -20.47 -9.03 -5.65
C PRO A 59 -21.31 -8.65 -4.43
N ILE A 60 -22.65 -8.73 -4.53
CA ILE A 60 -23.55 -8.49 -3.40
C ILE A 60 -23.39 -9.57 -2.33
N ASP A 61 -23.27 -10.84 -2.73
CA ASP A 61 -23.05 -11.94 -1.80
C ASP A 61 -21.65 -11.84 -1.15
N THR A 62 -20.63 -11.40 -1.92
CA THR A 62 -19.31 -11.09 -1.38
C THR A 62 -19.37 -9.97 -0.33
N LEU A 63 -20.08 -8.88 -0.62
CA LEU A 63 -20.27 -7.76 0.33
C LEU A 63 -20.96 -8.24 1.61
N LEU A 64 -22.09 -8.96 1.49
CA LEU A 64 -22.83 -9.45 2.66
C LEU A 64 -21.99 -10.42 3.49
N ALA A 65 -21.22 -11.29 2.84
CA ALA A 65 -20.28 -12.18 3.52
C ALA A 65 -19.16 -11.41 4.25
N TYR A 66 -18.64 -10.33 3.65
CA TYR A 66 -17.63 -9.48 4.28
C TYR A 66 -18.21 -8.78 5.51
N LEU A 67 -19.40 -8.20 5.40
CA LEU A 67 -20.08 -7.56 6.52
C LEU A 67 -20.39 -8.53 7.66
N ALA A 68 -20.69 -9.79 7.34
CA ALA A 68 -20.93 -10.83 8.34
C ALA A 68 -19.65 -11.29 9.06
N ASN A 69 -18.50 -11.29 8.37
CA ASN A 69 -17.22 -11.68 8.93
C ASN A 69 -16.07 -10.86 8.29
N PRO A 70 -15.74 -9.67 8.84
CA PRO A 70 -14.79 -8.74 8.24
C PRO A 70 -13.32 -9.02 8.62
N ASP A 71 -12.95 -10.28 8.85
CA ASP A 71 -11.58 -10.66 9.18
C ASP A 71 -10.63 -10.40 7.99
N ALA A 72 -9.74 -9.42 8.15
CA ALA A 72 -8.88 -8.93 7.08
C ALA A 72 -7.96 -10.03 6.52
N ASP A 73 -7.49 -10.95 7.37
CA ASP A 73 -6.57 -12.01 6.98
C ASP A 73 -7.28 -13.11 6.18
N VAL A 74 -8.52 -13.45 6.57
CA VAL A 74 -9.38 -14.37 5.83
C VAL A 74 -9.65 -13.81 4.43
N TRP A 75 -10.05 -12.54 4.32
CA TRP A 75 -10.35 -11.90 3.04
C TRP A 75 -9.11 -11.71 2.17
N ARG A 76 -7.97 -11.39 2.77
CA ARG A 76 -6.68 -11.36 2.08
C ARG A 76 -6.32 -12.71 1.48
N ARG A 77 -6.40 -13.80 2.26
CA ARG A 77 -6.12 -15.16 1.74
C ARG A 77 -7.05 -15.50 0.58
N ARG A 78 -8.33 -15.15 0.68
CA ARG A 78 -9.32 -15.33 -0.40
C ARG A 78 -8.94 -14.57 -1.67
N ALA A 79 -8.54 -13.31 -1.54
CA ALA A 79 -8.07 -12.49 -2.66
C ALA A 79 -6.80 -13.08 -3.31
N VAL A 80 -5.80 -13.47 -2.51
CA VAL A 80 -4.59 -14.14 -3.00
C VAL A 80 -4.92 -15.45 -3.72
N GLY A 81 -5.85 -16.25 -3.18
CA GLY A 81 -6.35 -17.46 -3.83
C GLY A 81 -6.96 -17.17 -5.21
N ALA A 82 -7.76 -16.12 -5.35
CA ALA A 82 -8.29 -15.74 -6.65
C ALA A 82 -7.19 -15.26 -7.63
N LEU A 83 -6.25 -14.43 -7.17
CA LEU A 83 -5.15 -13.95 -8.00
C LEU A 83 -4.22 -15.09 -8.46
N ALA A 84 -4.01 -16.10 -7.63
CA ALA A 84 -3.21 -17.26 -8.02
C ALA A 84 -3.79 -18.04 -9.20
N GLY A 85 -5.12 -18.03 -9.36
CA GLY A 85 -5.76 -18.59 -10.55
C GLY A 85 -5.29 -17.91 -11.85
N MET A 86 -5.03 -16.60 -11.80
CA MET A 86 -4.52 -15.82 -12.93
C MET A 86 -3.13 -16.25 -13.38
N LEU A 87 -2.29 -16.79 -12.48
CA LEU A 87 -0.95 -17.27 -12.84
C LEU A 87 -0.97 -18.46 -13.80
N THR A 88 -2.11 -19.14 -13.96
CA THR A 88 -2.28 -20.23 -14.92
C THR A 88 -2.76 -19.75 -16.30
N ARG A 89 -3.08 -18.46 -16.44
CA ARG A 89 -3.50 -17.85 -17.70
C ARG A 89 -2.29 -17.58 -18.60
N PRO A 90 -2.50 -17.48 -19.92
CA PRO A 90 -1.50 -16.90 -20.81
C PRO A 90 -1.12 -15.50 -20.30
N ALA A 91 0.13 -15.32 -19.93
CA ALA A 91 0.63 -14.13 -19.28
C ALA A 91 2.04 -13.79 -19.76
N THR A 92 2.37 -12.50 -19.73
CA THR A 92 3.76 -12.05 -19.88
C THR A 92 4.32 -11.83 -18.47
N LYS A 93 5.54 -12.27 -18.20
CA LYS A 93 6.15 -12.09 -16.88
C LYS A 93 7.64 -11.75 -16.98
N THR A 94 8.12 -11.04 -15.98
CA THR A 94 9.54 -10.74 -15.79
C THR A 94 9.89 -10.77 -14.31
N THR A 95 11.17 -10.98 -13.99
CA THR A 95 11.69 -10.93 -12.62
C THR A 95 12.55 -9.69 -12.44
N ALA A 96 12.47 -9.09 -11.26
CA ALA A 96 13.12 -7.83 -10.93
C ALA A 96 13.59 -7.83 -9.47
N ALA A 97 14.52 -6.95 -9.16
CA ALA A 97 14.86 -6.53 -7.79
C ALA A 97 14.04 -5.27 -7.43
N SER A 98 14.03 -4.88 -6.16
CA SER A 98 13.24 -3.71 -5.70
C SER A 98 13.60 -2.43 -6.42
N HIS A 99 14.89 -2.14 -6.61
CA HIS A 99 15.34 -0.90 -7.28
C HIS A 99 14.98 -0.80 -8.77
N ASN A 100 14.56 -1.89 -9.43
CA ASN A 100 14.21 -1.87 -10.86
C ASN A 100 12.82 -2.44 -11.19
N VAL A 101 12.03 -2.85 -10.18
CA VAL A 101 10.67 -3.38 -10.38
C VAL A 101 9.71 -2.31 -10.93
N GLY A 102 9.93 -1.04 -10.58
CA GLY A 102 9.07 0.06 -11.02
C GLY A 102 8.91 0.13 -12.55
N ALA A 103 10.01 -0.02 -13.29
CA ALA A 103 9.97 -0.05 -14.76
C ALA A 103 9.16 -1.23 -15.32
N ALA A 104 9.23 -2.39 -14.66
CA ALA A 104 8.44 -3.56 -15.05
C ALA A 104 6.94 -3.37 -14.75
N ILE A 105 6.61 -2.71 -13.64
CA ILE A 105 5.23 -2.36 -13.27
C ILE A 105 4.65 -1.35 -14.27
N SER A 106 5.34 -0.25 -14.55
CA SER A 106 4.89 0.73 -15.54
C SER A 106 4.69 0.09 -16.92
N ALA A 107 5.64 -0.73 -17.38
CA ALA A 107 5.51 -1.44 -18.65
C ALA A 107 4.32 -2.41 -18.66
N ALA A 108 4.04 -3.07 -17.53
CA ALA A 108 2.87 -3.94 -17.39
C ALA A 108 1.56 -3.14 -17.50
N LEU A 109 1.44 -2.04 -16.76
CA LEU A 109 0.24 -1.18 -16.74
C LEU A 109 -0.09 -0.60 -18.12
N TYR A 110 0.93 -0.16 -18.87
CA TYR A 110 0.76 0.39 -20.22
C TYR A 110 0.61 -0.65 -21.33
N GLY A 111 0.65 -1.95 -21.02
CA GLY A 111 0.62 -2.98 -22.06
C GLY A 111 1.92 -3.05 -22.90
N ALA A 112 2.99 -2.36 -22.50
CA ALA A 112 4.27 -2.31 -23.21
C ALA A 112 5.07 -3.62 -23.09
N ALA A 113 6.19 -3.73 -23.81
CA ALA A 113 7.10 -4.87 -23.63
C ALA A 113 7.70 -4.86 -22.22
N LEU A 114 7.65 -5.99 -21.51
CA LEU A 114 8.30 -6.08 -20.19
C LEU A 114 9.82 -6.02 -20.35
N PRO A 115 10.54 -5.35 -19.42
CA PRO A 115 11.99 -5.37 -19.38
C PRO A 115 12.55 -6.80 -19.28
N THR A 116 13.79 -6.98 -19.73
CA THR A 116 14.52 -8.24 -19.56
C THR A 116 14.60 -8.61 -18.08
N ALA A 117 14.33 -9.88 -17.78
CA ALA A 117 14.41 -10.41 -16.44
C ALA A 117 15.81 -10.18 -15.83
N THR A 118 15.86 -9.65 -14.62
CA THR A 118 17.08 -9.53 -13.82
C THR A 118 17.03 -10.49 -12.64
N THR A 119 18.18 -10.72 -12.00
CA THR A 119 18.23 -11.44 -10.72
C THR A 119 17.44 -10.64 -9.68
N GLY A 120 16.50 -11.29 -9.01
CA GLY A 120 15.67 -10.68 -7.98
C GLY A 120 14.56 -11.60 -7.50
N GLY A 121 13.98 -11.28 -6.34
CA GLY A 121 12.91 -12.06 -5.70
C GLY A 121 11.50 -11.65 -6.09
N ILE A 122 11.34 -10.63 -6.96
CA ILE A 122 10.04 -10.07 -7.31
C ILE A 122 9.65 -10.50 -8.73
N THR A 123 8.44 -11.02 -8.90
CA THR A 123 7.87 -11.38 -10.20
C THR A 123 6.71 -10.46 -10.55
N VAL A 124 6.79 -9.79 -11.70
CA VAL A 124 5.70 -9.00 -12.28
C VAL A 124 5.05 -9.81 -13.40
N VAL A 125 3.73 -9.97 -13.33
CA VAL A 125 2.94 -10.75 -14.28
C VAL A 125 1.82 -9.86 -14.84
N ARG A 126 1.79 -9.71 -16.16
CA ARG A 126 0.65 -9.11 -16.87
C ARG A 126 -0.21 -10.20 -17.48
N ALA A 127 -1.47 -10.25 -17.07
CA ALA A 127 -2.44 -11.22 -17.58
C ALA A 127 -3.85 -10.59 -17.66
N PRO A 128 -4.59 -10.79 -18.76
CA PRO A 128 -6.01 -10.51 -18.78
C PRO A 128 -6.82 -11.68 -18.20
N ASP A 129 -7.95 -11.38 -17.57
CA ASP A 129 -8.93 -12.38 -17.17
C ASP A 129 -9.69 -12.93 -18.40
N THR A 130 -10.76 -13.73 -18.23
CA THR A 130 -11.55 -14.21 -19.38
C THR A 130 -12.49 -13.17 -19.95
N ASN A 131 -12.74 -12.08 -19.23
CA ASN A 131 -13.55 -10.94 -19.68
C ASN A 131 -12.71 -9.86 -20.36
N GLY A 132 -11.39 -10.05 -20.43
CA GLY A 132 -10.45 -9.12 -21.05
C GLY A 132 -10.01 -7.98 -20.13
N CYS A 133 -10.32 -8.03 -18.83
CA CYS A 133 -9.84 -7.06 -17.86
C CYS A 133 -8.33 -7.25 -17.64
N PRO A 134 -7.47 -6.26 -17.93
CA PRO A 134 -6.04 -6.32 -17.64
C PRO A 134 -5.76 -6.34 -16.13
N LEU A 135 -4.93 -7.28 -15.69
CA LEU A 135 -4.33 -7.28 -14.37
C LEU A 135 -2.81 -7.29 -14.45
N THR A 136 -2.20 -6.51 -13.56
CA THR A 136 -0.77 -6.61 -13.22
C THR A 136 -0.68 -7.21 -11.82
N LEU A 137 -0.17 -8.44 -11.73
CA LEU A 137 0.11 -9.12 -10.46
C LEU A 137 1.58 -8.96 -10.14
N ILE A 138 1.89 -8.68 -8.88
CA ILE A 138 3.25 -8.57 -8.40
C ILE A 138 3.40 -9.49 -7.20
N VAL A 139 4.31 -10.46 -7.32
CA VAL A 139 4.60 -11.42 -6.27
C VAL A 139 6.01 -11.17 -5.77
N ASP A 140 6.11 -10.66 -4.55
CA ASP A 140 7.37 -10.51 -3.84
C ASP A 140 7.66 -11.79 -3.07
N ALA A 141 8.60 -12.58 -3.57
CA ALA A 141 9.04 -13.84 -2.97
C ALA A 141 10.45 -13.72 -2.37
N ARG A 142 10.87 -12.50 -1.97
CA ARG A 142 12.12 -12.30 -1.22
C ARG A 142 12.10 -13.08 0.10
N ASP A 143 10.96 -13.11 0.79
CA ASP A 143 10.64 -14.16 1.77
C ASP A 143 9.80 -15.26 1.09
N ALA A 144 10.47 -16.35 0.68
CA ALA A 144 9.81 -17.46 0.01
C ALA A 144 8.78 -18.20 0.90
N ARG A 145 8.84 -18.04 2.24
CA ARG A 145 7.87 -18.67 3.15
C ARG A 145 6.58 -17.89 3.25
N GLN A 146 6.65 -16.57 3.05
CA GLN A 146 5.52 -15.66 3.16
C GLN A 146 5.58 -14.63 2.02
N PRO A 147 5.29 -15.06 0.77
CA PRO A 147 5.32 -14.15 -0.34
C PRO A 147 4.23 -13.09 -0.20
N THR A 148 4.59 -11.84 -0.46
CA THR A 148 3.66 -10.71 -0.47
C THR A 148 3.07 -10.54 -1.86
N TRP A 149 1.76 -10.30 -1.94
CA TRP A 149 1.02 -10.20 -3.19
C TRP A 149 0.47 -8.80 -3.34
N SER A 150 0.74 -8.18 -4.48
CA SER A 150 0.11 -6.94 -4.92
C SER A 150 -0.59 -7.15 -6.26
N ALA A 151 -1.65 -6.40 -6.52
CA ALA A 151 -2.36 -6.47 -7.78
C ALA A 151 -3.00 -5.14 -8.17
N LEU A 152 -2.86 -4.80 -9.45
CA LEU A 152 -3.40 -3.60 -10.07
C LEU A 152 -4.33 -4.00 -11.21
N ALA A 153 -5.60 -3.63 -11.12
CA ALA A 153 -6.59 -3.78 -12.18
C ALA A 153 -6.73 -2.46 -12.95
N VAL A 154 -6.62 -2.51 -14.28
CA VAL A 154 -6.62 -1.30 -15.13
C VAL A 154 -7.80 -1.33 -16.09
N ILE A 155 -8.50 -0.22 -16.28
CA ILE A 155 -9.50 -0.04 -17.34
C ILE A 155 -9.05 1.06 -18.29
N ASP A 156 -9.18 0.83 -19.60
CA ASP A 156 -8.88 1.84 -20.61
C ASP A 156 -10.09 2.76 -20.81
N ASP A 157 -10.08 3.91 -20.12
CA ASP A 157 -11.16 4.89 -20.06
C ASP A 157 -11.05 6.00 -21.13
N ARG A 158 -10.12 5.87 -22.08
CA ARG A 158 -9.93 6.88 -23.13
C ARG A 158 -11.13 6.90 -24.08
N PRO A 159 -11.56 8.08 -24.58
CA PRO A 159 -12.72 8.19 -25.46
C PRO A 159 -12.67 7.30 -26.70
N GLU A 160 -11.48 7.02 -27.25
CA GLU A 160 -11.33 6.11 -28.40
C GLU A 160 -11.64 4.63 -28.08
N SER A 161 -11.47 4.26 -26.80
CA SER A 161 -11.67 2.92 -26.25
C SER A 161 -13.05 2.74 -25.60
N VAL A 162 -13.69 3.85 -25.22
CA VAL A 162 -15.07 3.90 -24.70
C VAL A 162 -15.99 4.35 -25.83
N ARG A 163 -16.49 3.38 -26.61
CA ARG A 163 -17.50 3.63 -27.64
C ARG A 163 -18.88 3.36 -27.09
N ASP A 164 -19.85 4.17 -27.48
CA ASP A 164 -21.26 3.92 -27.18
C ASP A 164 -21.64 2.50 -27.59
N ASP A 165 -22.31 1.78 -26.69
CA ASP A 165 -22.77 0.40 -26.88
C ASP A 165 -21.68 -0.64 -27.23
N ASP A 166 -20.43 -0.45 -26.80
CA ASP A 166 -19.41 -1.51 -26.87
C ASP A 166 -19.60 -2.55 -25.73
N PRO A 167 -20.18 -3.74 -26.01
CA PRO A 167 -20.41 -4.75 -24.98
C PRO A 167 -19.11 -5.31 -24.43
N ASP A 168 -18.01 -5.29 -25.20
CA ASP A 168 -16.72 -5.79 -24.73
C ASP A 168 -16.11 -4.81 -23.72
N HIS A 169 -16.25 -3.50 -23.94
CA HIS A 169 -15.84 -2.49 -22.97
C HIS A 169 -16.68 -2.58 -21.68
N GLN A 170 -18.01 -2.69 -21.80
CA GLN A 170 -18.89 -2.87 -20.64
C GLN A 170 -18.52 -4.11 -19.82
N ARG A 171 -18.18 -5.21 -20.49
CA ARG A 171 -17.74 -6.44 -19.84
C ARG A 171 -16.39 -6.29 -19.12
N ARG A 172 -15.42 -5.59 -19.75
CA ARG A 172 -14.14 -5.25 -19.10
C ARG A 172 -14.35 -4.36 -17.88
N TRP A 173 -15.23 -3.36 -17.98
CA TRP A 173 -15.56 -2.46 -16.88
C TRP A 173 -16.20 -3.21 -15.71
N ALA A 174 -17.17 -4.08 -15.95
CA ALA A 174 -17.77 -4.91 -14.90
C ALA A 174 -16.73 -5.84 -14.24
N ALA A 175 -15.83 -6.43 -15.01
CA ALA A 175 -14.74 -7.24 -14.48
C ALA A 175 -13.71 -6.40 -13.68
N TRP A 176 -13.44 -5.17 -14.11
CA TRP A 176 -12.59 -4.22 -13.37
C TRP A 176 -13.20 -3.86 -12.01
N LEU A 177 -14.51 -3.64 -11.93
CA LEU A 177 -15.23 -3.47 -10.65
C LEU A 177 -15.14 -4.71 -9.75
N TYR A 178 -15.37 -5.89 -10.34
CA TYR A 178 -15.25 -7.16 -9.62
C TYR A 178 -13.85 -7.35 -9.01
N TRP A 179 -12.79 -7.10 -9.78
CA TRP A 179 -11.42 -7.20 -9.27
C TRP A 179 -11.10 -6.13 -8.21
N GLY A 180 -11.61 -4.91 -8.37
CA GLY A 180 -11.50 -3.84 -7.36
C GLY A 180 -12.01 -4.29 -5.99
N ASN A 181 -13.13 -5.02 -5.96
CA ASN A 181 -13.69 -5.57 -4.72
C ASN A 181 -12.76 -6.56 -4.00
N LEU A 182 -11.84 -7.21 -4.74
CA LEU A 182 -10.96 -8.26 -4.20
C LEU A 182 -9.56 -7.74 -3.88
N VAL A 183 -8.94 -6.97 -4.78
CA VAL A 183 -7.53 -6.56 -4.63
C VAL A 183 -7.33 -5.63 -3.44
N GLN A 184 -8.35 -4.88 -3.02
CA GLN A 184 -8.31 -4.04 -1.81
C GLN A 184 -7.95 -4.81 -0.52
N PHE A 185 -8.10 -6.14 -0.48
CA PHE A 185 -7.76 -6.93 0.70
C PHE A 185 -6.25 -7.28 0.80
N LEU A 186 -5.44 -6.95 -0.20
CA LEU A 186 -4.01 -7.24 -0.21
C LEU A 186 -3.23 -6.39 0.81
N ASP A 187 -3.73 -5.20 1.11
CA ASP A 187 -3.12 -4.23 2.02
C ASP A 187 -2.94 -4.80 3.44
N ALA A 188 -3.76 -5.78 3.84
CA ALA A 188 -3.75 -6.36 5.18
C ALA A 188 -2.46 -7.14 5.54
N ALA A 189 -1.62 -7.53 4.56
CA ALA A 189 -0.32 -8.13 4.84
C ALA A 189 0.81 -7.48 4.02
N GLY A 190 0.75 -6.16 3.85
CA GLY A 190 1.84 -5.37 3.26
C GLY A 190 1.96 -5.46 1.75
N GLY A 191 0.97 -6.04 1.06
CA GLY A 191 0.83 -5.90 -0.39
C GLY A 191 0.08 -4.64 -0.76
N ASP A 192 -0.04 -4.37 -2.06
CA ASP A 192 -0.79 -3.23 -2.59
C ASP A 192 -1.93 -3.68 -3.51
N GLY A 193 -3.14 -3.24 -3.22
CA GLY A 193 -4.31 -3.41 -4.06
C GLY A 193 -4.78 -2.10 -4.68
N ALA A 194 -4.88 -2.04 -6.01
CA ALA A 194 -5.45 -0.84 -6.65
C ALA A 194 -6.30 -1.14 -7.88
N GLN A 195 -7.33 -0.31 -8.02
CA GLN A 195 -8.14 -0.18 -9.20
C GLN A 195 -7.80 1.16 -9.87
N LEU A 196 -7.41 1.12 -11.14
CA LEU A 196 -6.87 2.28 -11.87
C LEU A 196 -7.61 2.47 -13.20
N ALA A 197 -7.85 3.73 -13.57
CA ALA A 197 -8.17 4.12 -14.93
C ALA A 197 -6.85 4.35 -15.68
N LEU A 198 -6.79 4.05 -16.97
CA LEU A 198 -5.56 4.22 -17.77
C LEU A 198 -5.13 5.68 -17.79
N SER A 199 -6.09 6.62 -17.85
CA SER A 199 -5.84 8.06 -17.76
C SER A 199 -5.17 8.52 -16.45
N THR A 200 -5.28 7.73 -15.38
CA THR A 200 -4.70 8.04 -14.05
C THR A 200 -3.53 7.14 -13.71
N VAL A 201 -3.03 6.31 -14.64
CA VAL A 201 -1.85 5.47 -14.37
C VAL A 201 -0.61 6.34 -14.10
N ASP A 202 -0.48 7.49 -14.75
CA ASP A 202 0.65 8.41 -14.50
C ASP A 202 0.63 9.05 -13.11
N THR A 203 -0.48 8.99 -12.38
CA THR A 203 -0.52 9.46 -10.98
C THR A 203 -0.04 8.41 -9.99
N LEU A 204 0.19 7.17 -10.45
CA LEU A 204 0.77 6.10 -9.65
C LEU A 204 2.28 6.17 -9.80
N GLU A 205 2.98 6.49 -8.71
CA GLU A 205 4.44 6.37 -8.65
C GLU A 205 4.82 4.94 -8.23
N PRO A 206 5.38 4.08 -9.10
CA PRO A 206 5.68 2.71 -8.73
C PRO A 206 6.66 2.59 -7.57
N ALA A 207 7.47 3.62 -7.33
CA ALA A 207 8.39 3.71 -6.19
C ALA A 207 7.66 3.79 -4.84
N GLU A 208 6.40 4.21 -4.81
CA GLU A 208 5.57 4.23 -3.59
C GLU A 208 5.06 2.85 -3.19
N LEU A 209 5.03 1.89 -4.11
CA LEU A 209 4.57 0.53 -3.82
C LEU A 209 5.49 -0.17 -2.82
N ALA A 210 4.92 -0.95 -1.92
CA ALA A 210 5.64 -1.69 -0.89
C ALA A 210 6.70 -2.63 -1.51
N VAL A 211 6.40 -3.20 -2.68
CA VAL A 211 7.33 -4.06 -3.42
C VAL A 211 8.57 -3.34 -3.94
N SER A 212 8.45 -2.04 -4.21
CA SER A 212 9.54 -1.15 -4.60
C SER A 212 10.24 -0.55 -3.38
N GLU A 213 9.94 -1.07 -2.18
CA GLU A 213 10.42 -0.54 -0.90
C GLU A 213 9.83 0.83 -0.51
N GLY A 214 8.73 1.23 -1.15
CA GLY A 214 7.92 2.37 -0.77
C GLY A 214 7.00 2.12 0.43
N THR A 215 6.18 3.12 0.78
CA THR A 215 5.27 3.08 1.94
C THR A 215 4.01 2.25 1.73
N GLY A 216 3.75 1.83 0.49
CA GLY A 216 2.51 1.21 0.08
C GLY A 216 1.41 2.23 -0.25
N LEU A 217 0.49 1.87 -1.12
CA LEU A 217 -0.52 2.77 -1.70
C LEU A 217 -1.47 3.36 -0.67
N VAL A 218 -1.80 2.61 0.38
CA VAL A 218 -2.71 3.09 1.43
C VAL A 218 -2.11 4.29 2.14
N LEU A 219 -0.81 4.27 2.42
CA LEU A 219 -0.13 5.37 3.10
C LEU A 219 0.20 6.49 2.13
N ALA A 220 0.71 6.17 0.93
CA ALA A 220 1.01 7.17 -0.10
C ALA A 220 -0.22 8.02 -0.47
N ARG A 221 -1.39 7.39 -0.64
CA ARG A 221 -2.64 8.11 -0.97
C ARG A 221 -3.24 8.87 0.22
N ARG A 222 -2.97 8.45 1.46
CA ARG A 222 -3.38 9.24 2.64
C ARG A 222 -2.56 10.52 2.80
N ALA A 223 -1.33 10.52 2.30
CA ALA A 223 -0.44 11.69 2.34
C ALA A 223 -0.73 12.70 1.24
N GLN A 224 -1.57 12.36 0.26
CA GLN A 224 -2.07 13.33 -0.72
C GLN A 224 -3.11 14.21 -0.05
N ASP A 225 -2.90 15.53 -0.07
CA ASP A 225 -3.89 16.49 0.37
C ASP A 225 -5.20 16.24 -0.37
N LEU A 226 -6.30 16.22 0.38
CA LEU A 226 -7.63 16.20 -0.21
C LEU A 226 -7.73 17.41 -1.15
N ASP A 227 -8.20 17.19 -2.37
CA ASP A 227 -8.47 18.29 -3.28
C ASP A 227 -9.47 19.25 -2.63
N ALA A 228 -9.42 20.52 -3.03
CA ALA A 228 -10.23 21.57 -2.40
C ALA A 228 -11.74 21.27 -2.46
N GLU A 229 -12.21 20.59 -3.50
CA GLU A 229 -13.63 20.23 -3.65
C GLU A 229 -14.01 19.17 -2.60
N THR A 230 -13.23 18.10 -2.49
CA THR A 230 -13.45 17.04 -1.50
C THR A 230 -13.27 17.55 -0.06
N ALA A 231 -12.29 18.42 0.18
CA ALA A 231 -12.04 19.02 1.50
C ALA A 231 -13.17 19.99 1.92
N THR A 232 -13.76 20.73 0.99
CA THR A 232 -14.96 21.55 1.24
C THR A 232 -16.19 20.67 1.48
N TRP A 233 -16.40 19.61 0.70
CA TRP A 233 -17.50 18.66 0.91
C TRP A 233 -17.44 17.96 2.27
N LEU A 234 -16.24 17.65 2.76
CA LEU A 234 -16.00 17.04 4.06
C LEU A 234 -15.97 18.06 5.22
N GLY A 235 -16.14 19.36 4.93
CA GLY A 235 -16.13 20.42 5.95
C GLY A 235 -14.77 20.66 6.60
N LEU A 236 -13.68 20.21 5.96
CA LEU A 236 -12.30 20.35 6.45
C LEU A 236 -11.70 21.71 6.08
N VAL A 237 -12.27 22.38 5.07
CA VAL A 237 -12.02 23.78 4.75
C VAL A 237 -13.26 24.57 5.12
N ARG A 238 -13.18 25.38 6.18
CA ARG A 238 -14.19 26.38 6.49
C ARG A 238 -14.05 27.50 5.47
N GLU A 239 -15.12 27.79 4.72
CA GLU A 239 -15.21 28.95 3.85
C GLU A 239 -14.75 30.18 4.65
N ALA A 240 -13.65 30.80 4.24
CA ALA A 240 -13.00 31.85 5.02
C ALA A 240 -13.92 33.07 5.11
N GLU A 241 -14.62 33.21 6.24
CA GLU A 241 -15.15 34.50 6.66
C GLU A 241 -13.96 35.44 6.98
N PRO A 242 -14.04 36.73 6.63
CA PRO A 242 -12.93 37.65 6.80
C PRO A 242 -12.62 37.83 8.30
N GLU A 243 -11.40 37.47 8.71
CA GLU A 243 -10.93 37.58 10.09
C GLU A 243 -10.77 39.04 10.54
N PRO A 244 -11.14 39.37 11.80
CA PRO A 244 -10.71 40.61 12.43
C PRO A 244 -9.30 40.44 13.02
N GLU A 245 -8.43 41.43 12.81
CA GLU A 245 -7.11 41.54 13.45
C GLU A 245 -7.22 41.44 14.98
N VAL A 246 -6.52 40.47 15.59
CA VAL A 246 -6.23 40.52 17.03
C VAL A 246 -4.79 40.14 17.32
N ALA A 247 -4.17 41.06 18.06
CA ALA A 247 -2.82 41.15 18.58
C ALA A 247 -2.14 39.86 19.11
N ASP A 248 -0.85 39.82 18.76
CA ASP A 248 0.31 39.24 19.43
C ASP A 248 0.12 38.84 20.91
N THR A 249 0.10 37.53 21.15
CA THR A 249 0.60 36.93 22.38
C THR A 249 1.42 35.68 22.04
N GLY A 250 2.75 35.85 22.02
CA GLY A 250 3.81 34.83 22.12
C GLY A 250 3.37 33.36 22.15
N VAL A 251 3.29 32.76 20.97
CA VAL A 251 3.38 31.31 20.72
C VAL A 251 4.71 31.10 20.01
N VAL A 252 5.47 30.08 20.40
CA VAL A 252 6.72 29.70 19.70
C VAL A 252 6.41 29.61 18.22
N ASP A 253 7.12 30.40 17.43
CA ASP A 253 6.79 30.69 16.06
C ASP A 253 6.80 29.41 15.24
N LYS A 254 5.64 29.03 14.70
CA LYS A 254 5.46 27.88 13.80
C LYS A 254 6.50 27.91 12.67
N SER A 255 6.92 29.11 12.28
CA SER A 255 8.01 29.38 11.32
C SER A 255 9.35 28.73 11.69
N GLU A 256 9.79 28.77 12.96
CA GLU A 256 11.13 28.28 13.35
C GLU A 256 11.16 26.74 13.43
N ALA A 257 10.04 26.13 13.83
CA ALA A 257 9.89 24.67 13.81
C ALA A 257 9.84 24.14 12.37
N ASP A 258 9.12 24.83 11.48
CA ASP A 258 9.03 24.49 10.07
C ASP A 258 10.40 24.59 9.37
N GLU A 259 11.22 25.60 9.71
CA GLU A 259 12.58 25.76 9.20
C GLU A 259 13.52 24.60 9.64
N ARG A 260 13.50 24.21 10.91
CA ARG A 260 14.35 23.11 11.42
C ARG A 260 13.94 21.75 10.87
N TRP A 261 12.66 21.51 10.64
CA TRP A 261 12.19 20.30 9.97
C TRP A 261 12.53 20.28 8.47
N SER A 262 12.56 21.44 7.82
CA SER A 262 13.07 21.56 6.45
C SER A 262 14.55 21.22 6.36
N GLU A 263 15.34 21.59 7.37
CA GLU A 263 16.76 21.21 7.45
C GLU A 263 16.92 19.69 7.62
N VAL A 264 16.13 19.05 8.50
CA VAL A 264 16.09 17.59 8.65
C VAL A 264 15.81 16.90 7.32
N LEU A 265 14.76 17.31 6.61
CA LEU A 265 14.39 16.74 5.32
C LEU A 265 15.49 16.91 4.25
N SER A 266 16.23 18.01 4.29
CA SER A 266 17.31 18.29 3.31
C SER A 266 18.57 17.45 3.51
N LEU A 267 18.75 16.90 4.70
CA LEU A 267 19.95 16.15 5.11
C LEU A 267 19.72 14.64 5.19
N LEU A 268 18.48 14.16 4.99
CA LEU A 268 18.17 12.74 4.93
C LEU A 268 18.95 12.06 3.80
N PHE A 269 19.37 10.83 4.06
CA PHE A 269 20.03 10.01 3.06
C PHE A 269 19.12 9.83 1.82
N PRO A 270 19.54 10.30 0.63
CA PRO A 270 18.70 10.23 -0.56
C PRO A 270 18.41 8.78 -0.96
N GLY A 271 17.13 8.44 -1.14
CA GLY A 271 16.71 7.12 -1.60
C GLY A 271 16.21 6.17 -0.51
N GLU A 272 16.17 6.60 0.76
CA GLU A 272 15.52 5.84 1.84
C GLU A 272 14.10 6.38 2.13
N SER A 273 13.15 6.00 1.30
CA SER A 273 11.74 6.44 1.34
C SER A 273 11.04 6.18 2.69
N ALA A 274 11.41 5.10 3.40
CA ALA A 274 10.85 4.79 4.71
C ALA A 274 11.25 5.83 5.78
N LEU A 275 12.48 6.34 5.72
CA LEU A 275 12.98 7.36 6.62
C LEU A 275 12.33 8.72 6.32
N GLU A 276 12.26 9.11 5.05
CA GLU A 276 11.57 10.34 4.63
C GLU A 276 10.11 10.36 5.08
N SER A 277 9.41 9.23 4.92
CA SER A 277 8.00 9.11 5.28
C SER A 277 7.78 9.16 6.78
N LEU A 278 8.65 8.48 7.53
CA LEU A 278 8.62 8.53 8.98
C LEU A 278 8.84 9.96 9.46
N VAL A 279 9.81 10.70 8.90
CA VAL A 279 10.06 12.12 9.22
C VAL A 279 8.86 13.01 8.89
N ARG A 280 8.18 12.81 7.75
CA ARG A 280 6.96 13.56 7.44
C ARG A 280 5.84 13.30 8.45
N ALA A 281 5.68 12.04 8.88
CA ALA A 281 4.72 11.69 9.92
C ALA A 281 5.11 12.33 11.28
N MET A 282 6.41 12.36 11.61
CA MET A 282 6.91 13.04 12.80
C MET A 282 6.57 14.54 12.82
N ILE A 283 6.72 15.22 11.68
CA ILE A 283 6.35 16.64 11.52
C ILE A 283 4.85 16.84 11.82
N ALA A 284 3.99 16.01 11.22
CA ALA A 284 2.54 16.12 11.40
C ALA A 284 2.11 15.87 12.86
N HIS A 285 2.82 15.01 13.58
CA HIS A 285 2.56 14.69 14.98
C HIS A 285 3.28 15.62 15.98
N GLY A 286 4.04 16.61 15.50
CA GLY A 286 4.68 17.63 16.34
C GLY A 286 5.67 17.06 17.36
N ILE A 287 6.35 15.96 17.04
CA ILE A 287 7.32 15.39 17.98
C ILE A 287 8.56 16.28 18.14
N PRO A 288 9.26 16.19 19.28
CA PRO A 288 10.56 16.85 19.47
C PRO A 288 11.55 16.52 18.35
N LEU A 289 12.32 17.52 17.91
CA LEU A 289 13.34 17.36 16.87
C LEU A 289 14.39 16.30 17.28
N PRO A 290 14.76 15.39 16.37
CA PRO A 290 15.87 14.47 16.58
C PRO A 290 17.24 15.17 16.45
N GLU A 291 18.27 14.55 17.02
CA GLU A 291 19.65 14.74 16.60
C GLU A 291 19.90 13.93 15.32
N GLN A 292 20.48 14.56 14.29
CA GLN A 292 20.79 13.91 13.03
C GLN A 292 22.21 13.37 12.99
N GLY A 293 22.43 12.23 12.32
CA GLY A 293 23.76 11.65 12.13
C GLY A 293 24.45 11.32 13.46
N TYR A 294 23.68 10.87 14.46
CA TYR A 294 24.18 10.61 15.81
C TYR A 294 25.15 9.42 15.80
N GLU A 295 26.31 9.59 16.41
CA GLU A 295 27.34 8.56 16.51
C GLU A 295 27.40 7.96 17.92
N LEU A 296 27.25 6.64 18.01
CA LEU A 296 27.34 5.92 19.28
C LEU A 296 28.78 5.42 19.56
N GLY A 297 29.36 5.97 20.62
CA GLY A 297 30.64 5.53 21.19
C GLY A 297 31.86 5.85 20.32
N ASP A 298 33.05 5.46 20.78
CA ASP A 298 34.32 5.78 20.11
C ASP A 298 34.49 5.11 18.72
N ALA A 299 33.64 4.13 18.42
CA ALA A 299 33.60 3.43 17.13
C ALA A 299 32.78 4.17 16.06
N GLY A 300 32.01 5.20 16.43
CA GLY A 300 31.30 6.05 15.47
C GLY A 300 30.06 5.41 14.84
N TRP A 301 29.33 4.55 15.56
CA TRP A 301 28.16 3.86 14.98
C TRP A 301 27.01 4.83 14.69
N GLN A 302 26.77 5.11 13.40
CA GLN A 302 25.85 6.15 12.96
C GLN A 302 24.37 5.73 13.05
N ALA A 303 23.53 6.65 13.53
CA ALA A 303 22.08 6.66 13.39
C ALA A 303 21.65 7.89 12.60
N GLU A 304 20.65 7.76 11.75
CA GLU A 304 20.15 8.89 10.96
C GLU A 304 19.43 9.90 11.84
N LEU A 305 18.61 9.40 12.77
CA LEU A 305 17.86 10.21 13.73
C LEU A 305 17.99 9.61 15.12
N ALA A 306 18.20 10.44 16.14
CA ALA A 306 18.31 9.99 17.52
C ALA A 306 17.61 10.94 18.50
N TRP A 307 17.10 10.37 19.58
CA TRP A 307 16.70 11.09 20.78
C TRP A 307 17.52 10.57 21.96
N PRO A 308 18.74 11.11 22.20
CA PRO A 308 19.66 10.53 23.18
C PRO A 308 19.12 10.50 24.60
N SER A 309 18.34 11.52 24.99
CA SER A 309 17.67 11.56 26.29
C SER A 309 16.68 10.41 26.50
N ARG A 310 16.20 9.78 25.43
CA ARG A 310 15.26 8.65 25.43
C ARG A 310 15.90 7.34 24.98
N ARG A 311 17.14 7.37 24.50
CA ARG A 311 17.85 6.22 23.88
C ARG A 311 17.02 5.57 22.77
N ILE A 312 16.42 6.39 21.92
CA ILE A 312 15.68 5.96 20.72
C ILE A 312 16.48 6.38 19.50
N ALA A 313 16.64 5.49 18.53
CA ALA A 313 17.32 5.80 17.28
C ALA A 313 16.61 5.18 16.06
N VAL A 314 16.68 5.88 14.93
CA VAL A 314 16.29 5.41 13.62
C VAL A 314 17.56 5.16 12.81
N LEU A 315 17.73 3.92 12.33
CA LEU A 315 18.90 3.46 11.60
C LEU A 315 18.59 3.29 10.11
N LEU A 316 19.61 3.40 9.24
CA LEU A 316 19.49 3.03 7.82
C LEU A 316 19.18 1.54 7.65
N GLY A 317 18.31 1.24 6.68
CA GLY A 317 17.72 -0.07 6.37
C GLY A 317 18.63 -1.14 5.74
N ASP A 318 19.93 -0.93 5.67
CA ASP A 318 20.86 -1.79 4.91
C ASP A 318 21.28 -3.03 5.73
N ALA A 319 20.32 -3.93 6.01
CA ALA A 319 20.50 -5.07 6.92
C ALA A 319 21.29 -6.28 6.33
N PHE A 320 22.13 -6.08 5.31
CA PHE A 320 22.79 -7.19 4.59
C PHE A 320 24.33 -7.15 4.60
N ASP A 321 24.96 -6.23 5.34
CA ASP A 321 26.39 -6.28 5.61
C ASP A 321 26.72 -6.51 7.10
N GLN A 322 27.94 -6.98 7.36
CA GLN A 322 28.42 -7.27 8.71
C GLN A 322 28.49 -6.02 9.59
N GLU A 323 28.61 -4.84 8.97
CA GLU A 323 28.74 -3.54 9.64
C GLU A 323 27.40 -3.11 10.25
N ALA A 324 26.28 -3.33 9.55
CA ALA A 324 24.93 -3.11 10.06
C ALA A 324 24.60 -4.02 11.26
N GLU A 325 25.00 -5.30 11.21
CA GLU A 325 24.82 -6.22 12.35
C GLU A 325 25.60 -5.79 13.59
N ASP A 326 26.83 -5.31 13.41
CA ASP A 326 27.68 -4.87 14.51
C ASP A 326 27.22 -3.52 15.09
N ARG A 327 26.74 -2.60 14.23
CA ARG A 327 26.04 -1.37 14.62
C ARG A 327 24.82 -1.68 15.48
N ASP A 328 23.92 -2.53 14.99
CA ASP A 328 22.67 -2.87 15.68
C ASP A 328 22.97 -3.51 17.05
N ARG A 329 23.99 -4.38 17.11
CA ARG A 329 24.47 -4.98 18.37
C ARG A 329 25.04 -3.93 19.33
N ALA A 330 25.75 -2.93 18.84
CA ALA A 330 26.30 -1.85 19.66
C ALA A 330 25.20 -0.99 20.29
N TYR A 331 24.18 -0.59 19.51
CA TYR A 331 23.03 0.13 20.02
C TYR A 331 22.26 -0.68 21.07
N ALA A 332 22.00 -1.97 20.80
CA ALA A 332 21.35 -2.85 21.75
C ALA A 332 22.17 -3.00 23.06
N ALA A 333 23.49 -3.18 22.96
CA ALA A 333 24.38 -3.28 24.12
C ALA A 333 24.43 -1.99 24.96
N ALA A 334 24.28 -0.83 24.31
CA ALA A 334 24.19 0.47 24.98
C ALA A 334 22.78 0.75 25.56
N GLY A 335 21.83 -0.17 25.40
CA GLY A 335 20.47 -0.06 25.92
C GLY A 335 19.59 0.92 25.14
N TRP A 336 19.84 1.07 23.84
CA TRP A 336 19.00 1.83 22.93
C TRP A 336 17.90 0.97 22.32
N ASP A 337 16.73 1.57 22.12
CA ASP A 337 15.71 1.07 21.20
C ASP A 337 16.01 1.68 19.83
N ALA A 338 16.92 1.02 19.11
CA ALA A 338 17.37 1.44 17.79
C ALA A 338 16.84 0.47 16.75
N ARG A 339 16.10 0.98 15.75
CA ARG A 339 15.49 0.16 14.70
C ARG A 339 15.51 0.92 13.38
N THR A 340 15.33 0.19 12.29
CA THR A 340 15.16 0.81 10.96
C THR A 340 13.82 1.55 10.89
N ALA A 341 13.69 2.51 9.97
CA ALA A 341 12.46 3.28 9.81
C ALA A 341 11.21 2.39 9.60
N ARG A 342 11.34 1.23 8.93
CA ARG A 342 10.23 0.29 8.68
C ARG A 342 9.73 -0.44 9.93
N GLN A 343 10.54 -0.47 10.98
CA GLN A 343 10.23 -1.18 12.22
C GLN A 343 9.60 -0.25 13.27
N TRP A 344 9.42 1.02 12.94
CA TRP A 344 8.74 2.01 13.76
C TRP A 344 7.32 2.23 13.26
N SER A 345 6.35 2.18 14.17
CA SER A 345 5.07 2.86 13.96
C SER A 345 5.15 4.29 14.49
N ILE A 346 4.47 5.24 13.83
CA ILE A 346 4.49 6.63 14.28
C ILE A 346 3.86 6.77 15.67
N ASP A 347 2.79 6.03 15.96
CA ASP A 347 2.11 6.08 17.27
C ASP A 347 3.03 5.58 18.40
N GLU A 348 3.75 4.47 18.18
CA GLU A 348 4.74 3.96 19.15
C GLU A 348 5.87 4.97 19.37
N LEU A 349 6.34 5.60 18.30
CA LEU A 349 7.45 6.54 18.37
C LEU A 349 7.02 7.83 19.09
N VAL A 350 5.85 8.36 18.77
CA VAL A 350 5.22 9.50 19.45
C VAL A 350 5.07 9.17 20.93
N GLU A 351 4.48 8.02 21.27
CA GLU A 351 4.31 7.60 22.65
C GLU A 351 5.65 7.56 23.38
N LYS A 352 6.67 6.87 22.85
CA LYS A 352 7.98 6.75 23.50
C LYS A 352 8.73 8.07 23.64
N ILE A 353 8.57 8.99 22.68
CA ILE A 353 9.22 10.31 22.71
C ILE A 353 8.43 11.31 23.57
N THR A 354 7.12 11.16 23.73
CA THR A 354 6.30 12.11 24.52
C THR A 354 6.03 11.65 25.95
N ALA A 355 5.99 10.34 26.23
CA ALA A 355 5.62 9.74 27.53
C ALA A 355 6.56 10.03 28.72
N SER A 356 7.55 10.91 28.57
CA SER A 356 8.39 11.39 29.69
C SER A 356 8.33 12.91 29.89
N ALA A 357 7.46 13.62 29.17
CA ALA A 357 7.18 15.03 29.46
C ALA A 357 6.33 15.22 30.73
N GLU A 358 5.55 14.21 31.14
CA GLU A 358 4.63 14.32 32.28
C GLU A 358 5.28 14.06 33.66
N THR A 359 6.48 13.47 33.72
CA THR A 359 7.09 13.05 35.00
C THR A 359 8.09 14.04 35.61
N SER A 360 8.20 15.27 35.08
CA SER A 360 9.04 16.34 35.65
C SER A 360 8.26 17.55 36.21
N GLY A 361 6.93 17.48 36.31
CA GLY A 361 6.09 18.57 36.82
C GLY A 361 5.71 18.51 38.31
N ALA A 362 5.98 17.41 39.02
CA ALA A 362 5.53 17.21 40.40
C ALA A 362 6.69 17.18 41.40
N SER A 363 7.33 18.33 41.62
CA SER A 363 8.00 18.67 42.88
C SER A 363 8.32 20.16 42.94
N ARG A 364 7.44 20.91 43.61
CA ARG A 364 7.81 22.04 44.46
C ARG A 364 6.85 22.13 45.63
#